data_AF-A0A9P8KS81-F1
#
_entry.id   AF-A0A9P8KS81-F1
#
_cell.length_a   1.000
_cell.length_b   1.000
_cell.length_c   1.000
_cell.angle_alpha   90.00
_cell.angle_beta   90.00
_cell.angle_gamma   90.00
#
_symmetry.space_group_name_H-M   'P 1'
#
loop_
_entity.id
_entity.type
_entity.pdbx_description
1 polymer ?
#
loop_
_entity_poly.entity_id
_entity_poly.type
_entity_poly.pdbx_seq_one_letter_code
_entity_poly.pdbx_strand_id
1 'polypeptide(L)'
;MSTIFDRDASGLEVRPPDVGGLEVSTKAQIADGLEIFGGYDGLEVVNNGQESIGGIKADRFIEETERKPRRTKLWLILAGAALLLVIAGAVLGGVLGSRHSHKAPLETLGASATPEASVKPPSSSDPPPNAVYATSGIGVTGWWTGSSSFTIRLIYQGHDGDLRLMRYHSGDGKWSTLASLTGTNAKLGTPIAASCFNIPFFFFTPVTNSNNFTQVEIFYLNEANEIQEFYFREQDLPSPSAQTFNGSGIMSSKDDSDQMKEAYYVNLTWAQSEVVLECQNSSAFVEVPYSVTAGRFGGEKIIYQQDDQKLLIEERNNSTDKFNVGAPSITLPANAAMGAFTVPRDSDTSNGAMNTYILWQDSTGALQMTWEDDDTGWRTSSTPASLGNPDKGTGISCLTPTLWAVASLLSDYGMARCYYLVDGNIREVQYDGSNWSVIGNVQLN
;
A
#
# COMPACT_ATOMS: atom_id res chain seq x y z
N MET A 1 -25.80 25.26 35.58
CA MET A 1 -26.53 24.07 35.13
C MET A 1 -25.79 22.87 35.67
N SER A 2 -26.40 22.14 36.61
CA SER A 2 -25.84 20.92 37.20
C SER A 2 -26.45 19.74 36.45
N THR A 3 -25.62 18.99 35.73
CA THR A 3 -26.00 17.70 35.13
C THR A 3 -25.70 16.61 36.15
N ILE A 4 -26.79 16.06 36.69
CA ILE A 4 -26.79 14.83 37.50
C ILE A 4 -26.71 13.67 36.51
N PHE A 5 -25.68 12.84 36.62
CA PHE A 5 -25.61 11.57 35.92
C PHE A 5 -26.02 10.46 36.88
N ASP A 6 -27.13 9.79 36.58
CA ASP A 6 -27.48 8.52 37.21
C ASP A 6 -26.43 7.47 36.85
N ARG A 7 -25.84 6.86 37.87
CA ARG A 7 -24.84 5.79 37.75
C ARG A 7 -25.56 4.45 37.82
N ASP A 8 -25.33 3.61 36.81
CA ASP A 8 -25.70 2.20 36.85
C ASP A 8 -24.61 1.38 37.58
N ALA A 9 -25.02 0.30 38.25
CA ALA A 9 -24.25 -0.39 39.29
C ALA A 9 -23.16 -1.36 38.78
N SER A 10 -22.82 -1.34 37.49
CA SER A 10 -21.83 -2.24 36.89
C SER A 10 -20.50 -1.60 36.51
N GLY A 11 -20.35 -0.27 36.61
CA GLY A 11 -19.06 0.42 36.75
C GLY A 11 -17.92 0.04 35.78
N LEU A 12 -18.21 -0.52 34.61
CA LEU A 12 -17.23 -0.80 33.56
C LEU A 12 -17.43 0.22 32.44
N GLU A 13 -16.64 1.29 32.48
CA GLU A 13 -16.48 2.17 31.33
C GLU A 13 -15.72 1.38 30.27
N VAL A 14 -16.45 0.81 29.30
CA VAL A 14 -15.84 0.22 28.11
C VAL A 14 -15.30 1.39 27.27
N ARG A 15 -14.04 1.75 27.51
CA ARG A 15 -13.32 2.61 26.57
C ARG A 15 -13.18 1.82 25.26
N PRO A 16 -13.50 2.41 24.09
CA PRO A 16 -13.14 1.80 22.82
C PRO A 16 -11.64 1.49 22.83
N PRO A 17 -11.19 0.35 22.26
CA PRO A 17 -9.79 -0.01 22.24
C PRO A 17 -8.97 1.14 21.63
N ASP A 18 -7.87 1.46 22.28
CA ASP A 18 -6.90 2.45 21.85
C ASP A 18 -6.19 1.91 20.59
N VAL A 19 -6.67 2.29 19.41
CA VAL A 19 -6.10 1.87 18.11
C VAL A 19 -5.00 2.86 17.75
N GLY A 20 -3.84 2.75 18.40
CA GLY A 20 -2.62 3.42 17.93
C GLY A 20 -2.19 2.88 16.57
N GLY A 21 -1.66 3.73 15.68
CA GLY A 21 -1.12 3.31 14.39
C GLY A 21 0.18 2.53 14.52
N LEU A 22 0.35 1.50 13.69
CA LEU A 22 1.61 0.80 13.47
C LEU A 22 1.85 0.80 11.97
N GLU A 23 3.04 1.19 11.52
CA GLU A 23 3.44 1.11 10.10
C GLU A 23 4.88 0.71 9.95
N VAL A 24 5.18 0.14 8.78
CA VAL A 24 6.52 -0.31 8.43
C VAL A 24 6.87 0.03 6.98
N SER A 25 8.02 0.66 6.82
CA SER A 25 8.70 0.90 5.56
C SER A 25 9.77 -0.17 5.28
N THR A 26 9.79 -0.70 4.06
CA THR A 26 10.87 -1.59 3.60
C THR A 26 12.07 -0.78 3.17
N LYS A 27 13.12 -0.82 3.99
CA LYS A 27 14.38 -0.12 3.71
C LYS A 27 15.35 -1.04 2.99
N ALA A 28 16.55 -0.57 2.69
CA ALA A 28 17.69 -1.45 2.41
C ALA A 28 18.71 -1.17 3.50
N GLN A 29 19.33 -2.20 4.08
CA GLN A 29 20.39 -2.01 5.06
C GLN A 29 21.61 -1.39 4.37
N ILE A 30 21.87 -0.11 4.63
CA ILE A 30 23.19 0.46 4.36
C ILE A 30 24.09 -0.05 5.48
N ALA A 31 24.92 -1.05 5.17
CA ALA A 31 26.08 -1.30 6.00
C ALA A 31 26.89 0.01 6.06
N ASP A 32 27.18 0.50 7.27
CA ASP A 32 28.17 1.55 7.51
C ASP A 32 29.52 1.09 6.94
N GLY A 33 29.74 1.32 5.65
CA GLY A 33 30.91 0.82 4.93
C GLY A 33 30.68 0.46 3.46
N LEU A 34 30.06 1.33 2.66
CA LEU A 34 30.19 1.24 1.20
C LEU A 34 30.99 2.41 0.63
N GLU A 35 32.24 2.10 0.30
CA GLU A 35 32.93 2.73 -0.82
C GLU A 35 32.03 2.65 -2.06
N ILE A 36 32.04 3.75 -2.81
CA ILE A 36 31.24 4.03 -4.00
C ILE A 36 31.36 2.87 -5.01
N PHE A 37 30.34 2.01 -5.10
CA PHE A 37 30.16 1.12 -6.25
C PHE A 37 29.53 1.92 -7.39
N GLY A 38 30.38 2.45 -8.26
CA GLY A 38 29.97 3.06 -9.52
C GLY A 38 29.48 2.01 -10.52
N GLY A 39 28.27 2.24 -11.03
CA GLY A 39 27.82 1.90 -12.38
C GLY A 39 28.00 0.45 -12.86
N TYR A 40 26.92 -0.33 -12.79
CA TYR A 40 26.71 -1.46 -13.70
C TYR A 40 25.59 -1.09 -14.69
N ASP A 41 25.98 -0.51 -15.82
CA ASP A 41 25.18 -0.48 -17.06
C ASP A 41 25.54 -1.74 -17.87
N GLY A 42 24.54 -2.53 -18.22
CA GLY A 42 24.62 -3.51 -19.31
C GLY A 42 24.63 -4.98 -18.89
N LEU A 43 23.49 -5.64 -19.06
CA LEU A 43 23.41 -7.09 -19.24
C LEU A 43 22.56 -7.37 -20.47
N GLU A 44 23.20 -7.28 -21.65
CA GLU A 44 22.75 -8.03 -22.81
C GLU A 44 23.04 -9.51 -22.58
N VAL A 45 22.00 -10.33 -22.66
CA VAL A 45 22.12 -11.79 -22.71
C VAL A 45 22.68 -12.17 -24.08
N VAL A 46 23.95 -12.56 -24.13
CA VAL A 46 24.52 -13.28 -25.28
C VAL A 46 25.00 -14.65 -24.81
N ASN A 47 24.27 -15.68 -25.26
CA ASN A 47 24.76 -17.05 -25.30
C ASN A 47 25.66 -17.21 -26.52
N ASN A 48 26.91 -17.66 -26.32
CA ASN A 48 27.53 -18.79 -27.02
C ASN A 48 29.00 -18.95 -26.62
N GLY A 49 29.40 -20.19 -26.36
CA GLY A 49 30.78 -20.55 -26.07
C GLY A 49 31.70 -20.43 -27.27
N GLN A 50 33.01 -20.30 -27.00
CA GLN A 50 34.09 -21.18 -27.43
C GLN A 50 35.45 -20.54 -27.13
N GLU A 51 36.42 -21.41 -26.85
CA GLU A 51 37.84 -21.22 -26.54
C GLU A 51 38.56 -20.02 -27.18
N SER A 52 39.42 -19.33 -26.42
CA SER A 52 40.86 -19.21 -26.71
C SER A 52 41.55 -18.17 -25.83
N ILE A 53 42.68 -18.60 -25.30
CA ILE A 53 43.73 -17.87 -24.60
C ILE A 53 44.43 -16.89 -25.58
N GLY A 54 44.74 -15.65 -25.14
CA GLY A 54 45.76 -14.83 -25.81
C GLY A 54 45.68 -13.31 -25.63
N GLY A 55 46.50 -12.78 -24.73
CA GLY A 55 47.31 -11.56 -24.93
C GLY A 55 46.62 -10.21 -25.17
N ILE A 56 46.61 -9.36 -24.13
CA ILE A 56 46.35 -7.92 -24.25
C ILE A 56 47.64 -7.22 -24.70
N LYS A 57 47.62 -6.60 -25.89
CA LYS A 57 48.43 -5.42 -26.21
C LYS A 57 47.49 -4.28 -26.56
N ALA A 58 47.62 -3.18 -25.82
CA ALA A 58 46.98 -1.92 -26.09
C ALA A 58 47.58 -1.29 -27.35
N ASP A 59 46.73 -0.82 -28.27
CA ASP A 59 47.08 0.31 -29.10
C ASP A 59 45.84 1.12 -29.49
N ARG A 60 46.04 2.44 -29.46
CA ARG A 60 45.11 3.51 -29.79
C ARG A 60 44.63 3.39 -31.23
N PHE A 61 43.36 3.66 -31.50
CA PHE A 61 42.96 4.34 -32.73
C PHE A 61 41.76 5.27 -32.48
N ILE A 62 41.97 6.52 -32.88
CA ILE A 62 40.94 7.55 -33.06
C ILE A 62 40.24 7.20 -34.37
N GLU A 63 38.92 7.00 -34.33
CA GLU A 63 38.10 7.02 -35.54
C GLU A 63 36.82 7.81 -35.29
N GLU A 64 36.78 8.97 -35.95
CA GLU A 64 35.71 9.93 -36.02
C GLU A 64 34.61 9.35 -36.93
N THR A 65 33.45 8.99 -36.38
CA THR A 65 32.30 8.54 -37.17
C THR A 65 31.27 9.66 -37.35
N GLU A 66 31.30 10.20 -38.55
CA GLU A 66 30.25 10.84 -39.36
C GLU A 66 28.80 10.79 -38.79
N ARG A 67 28.24 11.97 -38.49
CA ARG A 67 26.81 12.16 -38.19
C ARG A 67 25.97 12.06 -39.46
N LYS A 68 25.21 10.97 -39.57
CA LYS A 68 24.18 10.74 -40.62
C LYS A 68 22.93 11.62 -40.39
N PRO A 69 22.37 12.31 -41.40
CA PRO A 69 21.29 13.26 -41.19
C PRO A 69 19.90 12.61 -41.06
N ARG A 70 19.16 13.08 -40.05
CA ARG A 70 17.70 13.06 -39.82
C ARG A 70 16.84 12.67 -41.03
N ARG A 71 16.24 11.47 -41.01
CA ARG A 71 15.03 11.11 -41.79
C ARG A 71 13.84 10.65 -40.94
N THR A 72 13.90 10.77 -39.61
CA THR A 72 12.85 10.31 -38.69
C THR A 72 11.63 11.24 -38.60
N LYS A 73 11.73 12.51 -39.02
CA LYS A 73 10.61 13.45 -38.93
C LYS A 73 9.52 13.24 -40.00
N LEU A 74 9.83 12.61 -41.13
CA LEU A 74 8.85 12.36 -42.19
C LEU A 74 7.90 11.21 -41.83
N TRP A 75 8.39 10.21 -41.09
CA TRP A 75 7.62 9.02 -40.72
C TRP A 75 6.51 9.32 -39.70
N LEU A 76 6.76 10.24 -38.77
CA LEU A 76 5.77 10.68 -37.79
C LEU A 76 4.58 11.42 -38.43
N ILE A 77 4.82 12.17 -39.50
CA ILE A 77 3.76 12.90 -40.23
C ILE A 77 2.84 11.92 -40.97
N LEU A 78 3.41 10.88 -41.60
CA LEU A 78 2.64 9.84 -42.29
C LEU A 78 1.80 9.00 -41.32
N ALA A 79 2.36 8.65 -40.15
CA ALA A 79 1.63 7.91 -39.12
C ALA A 79 0.44 8.72 -38.55
N GLY A 80 0.62 10.03 -38.32
CA GLY A 80 -0.45 10.90 -37.85
C GLY A 80 -1.60 11.06 -38.86
N ALA A 81 -1.29 11.16 -40.15
CA ALA A 81 -2.30 11.25 -41.21
C ALA A 81 -3.13 9.96 -41.34
N ALA A 82 -2.50 8.79 -41.19
CA ALA A 82 -3.20 7.51 -41.20
C ALA A 82 -4.15 7.35 -39.99
N LEU A 83 -3.72 7.77 -38.80
CA LEU A 83 -4.54 7.72 -37.59
C LEU A 83 -5.79 8.60 -37.70
N LEU A 84 -5.64 9.81 -38.27
CA LEU A 84 -6.77 10.72 -38.51
C LEU A 84 -7.83 10.13 -39.47
N LEU A 85 -7.41 9.39 -40.50
CA LEU A 85 -8.33 8.73 -41.43
C LEU A 85 -9.10 7.58 -40.74
N VAL A 86 -8.46 6.84 -39.82
CA VAL A 86 -9.13 5.77 -39.06
C VAL A 86 -10.18 6.37 -38.11
N ILE A 87 -9.86 7.47 -37.42
CA ILE A 87 -10.81 8.16 -36.53
C ILE A 87 -11.99 8.71 -37.33
N ALA A 88 -11.75 9.33 -38.48
CA ALA A 88 -12.82 9.82 -39.35
C ALA A 88 -13.74 8.69 -39.84
N GLY A 89 -13.17 7.53 -40.20
CA GLY A 89 -13.94 6.34 -40.58
C GLY A 89 -14.80 5.78 -39.43
N ALA A 90 -14.26 5.72 -38.22
CA ALA A 90 -14.98 5.22 -37.04
C ALA A 90 -16.15 6.14 -36.64
N VAL A 91 -15.94 7.46 -36.68
CA VAL A 91 -16.99 8.43 -36.35
C VAL A 91 -18.12 8.40 -37.38
N LEU A 92 -17.81 8.27 -38.67
CA LEU A 92 -18.82 8.14 -39.72
C LEU A 92 -19.59 6.80 -39.64
N GLY A 93 -18.95 5.72 -39.18
CA GLY A 93 -19.60 4.43 -38.94
C GLY A 93 -20.58 4.44 -37.76
N GLY A 94 -20.27 5.16 -36.68
CA GLY A 94 -21.12 5.22 -35.48
C GLY A 94 -22.43 5.99 -35.68
N VAL A 95 -22.45 7.03 -36.52
CA VAL A 95 -23.62 7.91 -36.70
C VAL A 95 -24.71 7.29 -37.58
N LEU A 96 -24.40 6.27 -38.39
CA LEU A 96 -25.38 5.58 -39.24
C LEU A 96 -25.92 4.26 -38.66
N GLY A 97 -25.38 3.77 -37.54
CA GLY A 97 -25.72 2.46 -36.96
C GLY A 97 -26.82 2.44 -35.89
N SER A 98 -27.23 3.58 -35.33
CA SER A 98 -28.14 3.61 -34.16
C SER A 98 -29.58 3.98 -34.48
N ARG A 99 -30.19 3.25 -35.41
CA ARG A 99 -31.67 3.21 -35.51
C ARG A 99 -32.12 1.80 -35.78
N HIS A 100 -32.38 1.02 -34.73
CA HIS A 100 -33.50 0.09 -34.67
C HIS A 100 -33.73 -0.47 -33.25
N SER A 101 -35.02 -0.53 -32.88
CA SER A 101 -35.65 -1.36 -31.84
C SER A 101 -35.77 -0.80 -30.41
N HIS A 102 -36.75 0.08 -30.20
CA HIS A 102 -37.50 0.13 -28.94
C HIS A 102 -38.77 -0.73 -29.07
N LYS A 103 -38.87 -1.81 -28.30
CA LYS A 103 -40.15 -2.47 -27.99
C LYS A 103 -40.50 -2.15 -26.54
N ALA A 104 -41.68 -1.59 -26.33
CA ALA A 104 -42.25 -1.28 -25.03
C ALA A 104 -42.72 -2.55 -24.32
N PRO A 105 -42.52 -2.69 -22.99
CA PRO A 105 -43.22 -3.68 -22.18
C PRO A 105 -44.60 -3.17 -21.73
N LEU A 106 -45.56 -4.08 -21.80
CA LEU A 106 -46.95 -3.97 -21.43
C LEU A 106 -47.12 -3.72 -19.92
N GLU A 107 -47.92 -2.71 -19.55
CA GLU A 107 -48.43 -2.53 -18.18
C GLU A 107 -49.35 -3.70 -17.79
N THR A 108 -49.11 -4.30 -16.64
CA THR A 108 -50.07 -5.20 -15.96
C THR A 108 -50.39 -4.60 -14.59
N LEU A 109 -51.62 -4.08 -14.48
CA LEU A 109 -52.28 -3.69 -13.24
C LEU A 109 -52.66 -4.94 -12.44
N GLY A 110 -52.30 -5.01 -11.15
CA GLY A 110 -52.81 -6.07 -10.29
C GLY A 110 -52.34 -6.04 -8.83
N ALA A 111 -53.29 -5.71 -7.95
CA ALA A 111 -53.43 -6.12 -6.55
C ALA A 111 -52.58 -5.41 -5.47
N SER A 112 -53.28 -4.51 -4.77
CA SER A 112 -53.04 -4.02 -3.42
C SER A 112 -53.01 -5.18 -2.41
N ALA A 113 -51.91 -5.34 -1.69
CA ALA A 113 -51.81 -6.14 -0.47
C ALA A 113 -51.19 -5.31 0.66
N THR A 114 -51.92 -5.29 1.77
CA THR A 114 -51.65 -4.66 3.07
C THR A 114 -50.29 -5.08 3.64
N PRO A 115 -49.47 -4.18 4.22
CA PRO A 115 -48.22 -4.58 4.86
C PRO A 115 -48.51 -5.14 6.26
N GLU A 116 -48.36 -6.45 6.39
CA GLU A 116 -48.38 -7.19 7.65
C GLU A 116 -47.03 -7.04 8.37
N ALA A 117 -47.08 -7.06 9.69
CA ALA A 117 -46.02 -6.60 10.59
C ALA A 117 -44.64 -7.26 10.36
N SER A 118 -43.62 -6.40 10.39
CA SER A 118 -42.20 -6.75 10.34
C SER A 118 -41.83 -7.70 11.48
N VAL A 119 -41.60 -8.97 11.11
CA VAL A 119 -41.01 -9.98 11.96
C VAL A 119 -39.55 -9.58 12.20
N LYS A 120 -39.23 -9.32 13.48
CA LYS A 120 -37.88 -9.08 13.97
C LYS A 120 -36.97 -10.24 13.54
N PRO A 121 -35.84 -10.00 12.83
CA PRO A 121 -34.97 -11.07 12.39
C PRO A 121 -34.39 -11.80 13.62
N PRO A 122 -34.25 -13.13 13.55
CA PRO A 122 -33.67 -13.90 14.65
C PRO A 122 -32.23 -13.41 14.89
N SER A 123 -31.99 -12.96 16.12
CA SER A 123 -30.68 -12.60 16.61
C SER A 123 -29.80 -13.84 16.81
N SER A 124 -28.51 -13.67 16.54
CA SER A 124 -27.37 -14.53 16.90
C SER A 124 -27.23 -15.86 16.13
N SER A 125 -26.87 -15.77 14.86
CA SER A 125 -25.84 -16.69 14.36
C SER A 125 -24.48 -16.13 14.80
N ASP A 126 -23.67 -16.93 15.49
CA ASP A 126 -22.27 -16.57 15.73
C ASP A 126 -21.61 -16.19 14.39
N PRO A 127 -20.74 -15.16 14.37
CA PRO A 127 -20.05 -14.77 13.15
C PRO A 127 -19.27 -15.98 12.62
N PRO A 128 -19.19 -16.15 11.29
CA PRO A 128 -18.46 -17.27 10.72
C PRO A 128 -17.00 -17.25 11.23
N PRO A 129 -16.34 -18.41 11.40
CA PRO A 129 -14.98 -18.48 11.97
C PRO A 129 -13.91 -17.66 11.22
N ASN A 130 -14.18 -17.28 9.97
CA ASN A 130 -13.29 -16.46 9.14
C ASN A 130 -13.75 -14.99 9.04
N ALA A 131 -14.77 -14.58 9.82
CA ALA A 131 -15.16 -13.18 9.89
C ALA A 131 -14.03 -12.34 10.50
N VAL A 132 -13.87 -11.14 9.96
CA VAL A 132 -12.91 -10.16 10.44
C VAL A 132 -13.41 -9.59 11.74
N TYR A 133 -12.51 -9.44 12.71
CA TYR A 133 -12.84 -8.74 13.93
C TYR A 133 -13.17 -7.27 13.61
N ALA A 134 -14.25 -6.73 14.18
CA ALA A 134 -14.79 -5.42 13.79
C ALA A 134 -13.80 -4.25 13.97
N THR A 135 -12.84 -4.37 14.88
CA THR A 135 -11.76 -3.40 15.09
C THR A 135 -10.40 -3.97 14.75
N SER A 136 -10.35 -4.98 13.86
CA SER A 136 -9.10 -5.53 13.35
C SER A 136 -8.29 -4.43 12.67
N GLY A 137 -6.99 -4.35 12.99
CA GLY A 137 -6.03 -3.73 12.06
C GLY A 137 -6.06 -4.46 10.71
N ILE A 138 -5.69 -3.75 9.65
CA ILE A 138 -5.50 -4.34 8.32
C ILE A 138 -4.09 -3.95 7.88
N GLY A 139 -3.27 -4.94 7.59
CA GLY A 139 -1.96 -4.73 6.96
C GLY A 139 -2.01 -5.18 5.51
N VAL A 140 -1.44 -4.39 4.59
CA VAL A 140 -1.33 -4.79 3.18
C VAL A 140 0.07 -4.54 2.66
N THR A 141 0.57 -5.48 1.86
CA THR A 141 1.81 -5.30 1.10
C THR A 141 1.73 -6.06 -0.22
N GLY A 142 2.63 -5.76 -1.16
CA GLY A 142 2.56 -6.35 -2.48
C GLY A 142 3.68 -5.89 -3.41
N TRP A 143 3.91 -6.68 -4.45
CA TRP A 143 4.96 -6.45 -5.43
C TRP A 143 4.52 -6.89 -6.81
N TRP A 144 5.17 -6.30 -7.82
CA TRP A 144 5.06 -6.72 -9.20
C TRP A 144 5.81 -8.05 -9.40
N THR A 145 5.15 -9.03 -10.03
CA THR A 145 5.76 -10.29 -10.47
C THR A 145 6.17 -10.25 -11.95
N GLY A 146 5.78 -9.19 -12.66
CA GLY A 146 6.09 -8.92 -14.06
C GLY A 146 5.64 -7.52 -14.45
N SER A 147 5.62 -7.21 -15.76
CA SER A 147 5.22 -5.88 -16.26
C SER A 147 3.71 -5.61 -16.17
N SER A 148 2.89 -6.65 -16.00
CA SER A 148 1.43 -6.53 -15.91
C SER A 148 0.83 -7.44 -14.83
N SER A 149 1.67 -8.16 -14.10
CA SER A 149 1.25 -9.08 -13.04
C SER A 149 1.80 -8.64 -11.70
N PHE A 150 0.98 -8.76 -10.67
CA PHE A 150 1.36 -8.41 -9.30
C PHE A 150 0.69 -9.34 -8.31
N THR A 151 1.24 -9.32 -7.11
CA THR A 151 0.85 -10.14 -5.99
C THR A 151 0.59 -9.24 -4.79
N ILE A 152 -0.48 -9.52 -4.05
CA ILE A 152 -0.84 -8.81 -2.81
C ILE A 152 -0.89 -9.80 -1.66
N ARG A 153 -0.47 -9.34 -0.49
CA ARG A 153 -0.66 -9.99 0.81
C ARG A 153 -1.49 -9.06 1.67
N LEU A 154 -2.58 -9.58 2.20
CA LEU A 154 -3.46 -8.85 3.11
C LEU A 154 -3.53 -9.61 4.42
N ILE A 155 -3.35 -8.91 5.52
CA ILE A 155 -3.36 -9.46 6.87
C ILE A 155 -4.50 -8.81 7.64
N TYR A 156 -5.28 -9.61 8.34
CA TYR A 156 -6.31 -9.16 9.27
C TYR A 156 -6.37 -10.09 10.48
N GLN A 157 -7.11 -9.72 11.51
CA GLN A 157 -7.35 -10.51 12.70
C GLN A 157 -8.78 -11.07 12.69
N GLY A 158 -8.90 -12.38 12.95
CA GLY A 158 -10.20 -13.04 13.13
C GLY A 158 -10.80 -12.78 14.52
N HIS A 159 -12.06 -13.17 14.72
CA HIS A 159 -12.71 -13.10 16.04
C HIS A 159 -12.07 -14.01 17.10
N ASP A 160 -11.28 -15.00 16.67
CA ASP A 160 -10.49 -15.89 17.51
C ASP A 160 -9.17 -15.25 17.99
N GLY A 161 -8.85 -14.04 17.54
CA GLY A 161 -7.60 -13.33 17.86
C GLY A 161 -6.42 -13.74 16.98
N ASP A 162 -6.56 -14.79 16.17
CA ASP A 162 -5.51 -15.25 15.27
C ASP A 162 -5.39 -14.32 14.05
N LEU A 163 -4.17 -14.17 13.55
CA LEU A 163 -3.93 -13.38 12.33
C LEU A 163 -4.18 -14.27 11.11
N ARG A 164 -4.91 -13.75 10.12
CA ARG A 164 -5.24 -14.41 8.87
C ARG A 164 -4.49 -13.73 7.74
N LEU A 165 -3.80 -14.53 6.94
CA LEU A 165 -3.01 -14.07 5.80
C LEU A 165 -3.71 -14.49 4.50
N MET A 166 -4.12 -13.50 3.72
CA MET A 166 -4.73 -13.65 2.40
C MET A 166 -3.69 -13.37 1.32
N ARG A 167 -3.85 -14.03 0.17
CA ARG A 167 -3.09 -13.73 -1.04
C ARG A 167 -4.02 -13.41 -2.21
N TYR A 168 -3.56 -12.51 -3.06
CA TYR A 168 -4.12 -12.23 -4.38
C TYR A 168 -3.02 -12.29 -5.41
N HIS A 169 -3.33 -12.83 -6.59
CA HIS A 169 -2.45 -12.80 -7.75
C HIS A 169 -3.23 -12.25 -8.95
N SER A 170 -2.76 -11.17 -9.58
CA SER A 170 -3.54 -10.51 -10.63
C SER A 170 -3.77 -11.39 -11.88
N GLY A 171 -2.93 -12.40 -12.09
CA GLY A 171 -3.08 -13.37 -13.18
C GLY A 171 -4.28 -14.31 -13.06
N ASP A 172 -4.77 -14.60 -11.85
CA ASP A 172 -6.02 -15.38 -11.65
C ASP A 172 -7.19 -14.51 -11.14
N GLY A 173 -6.88 -13.31 -10.65
CA GLY A 173 -7.86 -12.33 -10.18
C GLY A 173 -8.59 -12.78 -8.93
N LYS A 174 -8.04 -13.70 -8.13
CA LYS A 174 -8.73 -14.31 -6.99
C LYS A 174 -7.98 -14.11 -5.67
N TRP A 175 -8.76 -13.83 -4.64
CA TRP A 175 -8.32 -13.93 -3.26
C TRP A 175 -8.34 -15.39 -2.80
N SER A 176 -7.34 -15.80 -2.04
CA SER A 176 -7.31 -17.09 -1.36
C SER A 176 -6.63 -16.98 0.00
N THR A 177 -7.08 -17.79 0.96
CA THR A 177 -6.43 -17.92 2.26
C THR A 177 -5.08 -18.59 2.07
N LEU A 178 -4.01 -17.91 2.49
CA LEU A 178 -2.65 -18.43 2.43
C LEU A 178 -2.26 -19.13 3.73
N ALA A 179 -2.56 -18.53 4.89
CA ALA A 179 -2.31 -19.12 6.20
C ALA A 179 -3.21 -18.53 7.29
N SER A 180 -3.36 -19.27 8.38
CA SER A 180 -3.84 -18.76 9.67
C SER A 180 -2.69 -18.87 10.67
N LEU A 181 -2.24 -17.72 11.17
CA LEU A 181 -1.13 -17.61 12.09
C LEU A 181 -1.69 -17.76 13.51
N THR A 182 -1.72 -19.01 13.97
CA THR A 182 -2.20 -19.36 15.31
C THR A 182 -1.09 -19.19 16.34
N GLY A 183 -1.45 -18.85 17.58
CA GLY A 183 -0.48 -18.75 18.68
C GLY A 183 0.50 -17.58 18.55
N THR A 184 0.11 -16.52 17.83
CA THR A 184 0.87 -15.27 17.73
C THR A 184 0.86 -14.47 19.04
N ASN A 185 -0.09 -14.75 19.94
CA ASN A 185 -0.40 -13.92 21.11
C ASN A 185 -0.68 -12.46 20.71
N ALA A 186 -1.20 -12.23 19.50
CA ALA A 186 -1.64 -10.92 19.05
C ALA A 186 -2.80 -10.43 19.93
N LYS A 187 -2.68 -9.21 20.44
CA LYS A 187 -3.75 -8.56 21.20
C LYS A 187 -4.98 -8.40 20.32
N LEU A 188 -6.17 -8.66 20.87
CA LEU A 188 -7.42 -8.46 20.12
C LEU A 188 -7.62 -6.97 19.77
N GLY A 189 -7.87 -6.67 18.49
CA GLY A 189 -7.92 -5.31 17.95
C GLY A 189 -6.54 -4.66 17.78
N THR A 190 -5.45 -5.45 17.73
CA THR A 190 -4.11 -4.91 17.47
C THR A 190 -4.05 -4.16 16.14
N PRO A 191 -3.30 -3.04 16.04
CA PRO A 191 -2.88 -2.54 14.74
C PRO A 191 -2.05 -3.60 14.03
N ILE A 192 -2.10 -3.59 12.70
CA ILE A 192 -1.37 -4.52 11.84
C ILE A 192 -0.69 -3.72 10.74
N ALA A 193 0.63 -3.78 10.71
CA ALA A 193 1.42 -3.26 9.60
C ALA A 193 1.97 -4.43 8.78
N ALA A 194 2.13 -4.23 7.48
CA ALA A 194 2.77 -5.22 6.63
C ALA A 194 3.71 -4.55 5.63
N SER A 195 4.86 -5.16 5.44
CA SER A 195 5.85 -4.71 4.47
C SER A 195 6.44 -5.93 3.76
N CYS A 196 7.10 -5.74 2.62
CA CYS A 196 7.83 -6.82 1.99
C CYS A 196 8.98 -6.31 1.15
N PHE A 197 10.05 -7.09 1.06
CA PHE A 197 11.24 -6.76 0.28
C PHE A 197 11.81 -8.03 -0.36
N ASN A 198 12.64 -7.85 -1.38
CA ASN A 198 13.35 -8.96 -2.01
C ASN A 198 14.76 -9.08 -1.41
N ILE A 199 15.08 -10.26 -0.86
CA ILE A 199 16.28 -10.52 -0.05
C ILE A 199 17.59 -10.10 -0.75
N PRO A 200 17.88 -10.57 -1.98
CA PRO A 200 19.10 -10.20 -2.69
C PRO A 200 19.34 -8.70 -2.76
N PHE A 201 18.27 -7.94 -3.02
CA PHE A 201 18.37 -6.50 -3.16
C PHE A 201 18.48 -5.80 -1.81
N PHE A 202 17.77 -6.30 -0.81
CA PHE A 202 17.84 -5.77 0.55
C PHE A 202 19.25 -5.95 1.16
N PHE A 203 19.82 -7.14 1.02
CA PHE A 203 21.13 -7.49 1.59
C PHE A 203 22.31 -7.27 0.62
N PHE A 204 22.06 -6.67 -0.54
CA PHE A 204 23.07 -6.47 -1.61
C PHE A 204 23.84 -7.76 -1.97
N THR A 205 23.15 -8.92 -1.92
CA THR A 205 23.76 -10.21 -2.27
C THR A 205 23.51 -10.55 -3.75
N PRO A 206 24.43 -11.26 -4.42
CA PRO A 206 24.21 -11.70 -5.79
C PRO A 206 22.89 -12.47 -5.94
N VAL A 207 22.12 -12.15 -6.97
CA VAL A 207 20.86 -12.83 -7.27
C VAL A 207 21.16 -14.26 -7.75
N THR A 208 20.52 -15.24 -7.12
CA THR A 208 20.57 -16.67 -7.42
C THR A 208 19.14 -17.23 -7.37
N ASN A 209 18.92 -18.40 -7.97
CA ASN A 209 17.60 -19.04 -7.93
C ASN A 209 17.14 -19.40 -6.51
N SER A 210 18.07 -19.52 -5.56
CA SER A 210 17.77 -19.92 -4.17
C SER A 210 17.60 -18.74 -3.22
N ASN A 211 17.83 -17.49 -3.67
CA ASN A 211 17.63 -16.29 -2.84
C ASN A 211 16.71 -15.25 -3.49
N ASN A 212 16.37 -15.35 -4.78
CA ASN A 212 15.48 -14.41 -5.45
C ASN A 212 13.99 -14.63 -5.11
N PHE A 213 13.62 -14.27 -3.89
CA PHE A 213 12.24 -14.33 -3.40
C PHE A 213 11.91 -13.11 -2.55
N THR A 214 10.61 -12.83 -2.45
CA THR A 214 10.10 -11.78 -1.58
C THR A 214 9.92 -12.30 -0.16
N GLN A 215 10.47 -11.60 0.82
CA GLN A 215 10.15 -11.73 2.24
C GLN A 215 9.04 -10.75 2.59
N VAL A 216 8.05 -11.22 3.33
CA VAL A 216 6.95 -10.43 3.87
C VAL A 216 7.15 -10.34 5.38
N GLU A 217 7.07 -9.15 5.93
CA GLU A 217 7.12 -8.87 7.37
C GLU A 217 5.77 -8.32 7.82
N ILE A 218 5.28 -8.82 8.96
CA ILE A 218 3.99 -8.51 9.55
C ILE A 218 4.26 -8.09 10.99
N PHE A 219 3.71 -6.95 11.38
CA PHE A 219 3.94 -6.39 12.70
C PHE A 219 2.62 -6.11 13.40
N TYR A 220 2.62 -6.35 14.71
CA TYR A 220 1.44 -6.26 15.55
C TYR A 220 1.86 -6.08 17.02
N LEU A 221 0.90 -5.88 17.92
CA LEU A 221 1.12 -5.76 19.35
C LEU A 221 0.63 -7.04 20.05
N ASN A 222 1.37 -7.50 21.05
CA ASN A 222 0.92 -8.54 21.98
C ASN A 222 0.10 -7.94 23.15
N GLU A 223 -0.38 -8.79 24.06
CA GLU A 223 -1.14 -8.38 25.25
C GLU A 223 -0.36 -7.46 26.21
N ALA A 224 0.97 -7.46 26.15
CA ALA A 224 1.83 -6.55 26.90
C ALA A 224 2.07 -5.20 26.18
N ASN A 225 1.40 -4.97 25.04
CA ASN A 225 1.64 -3.85 24.13
C ASN A 225 3.08 -3.79 23.59
N GLU A 226 3.76 -4.95 23.53
CA GLU A 226 5.07 -5.05 22.91
C GLU A 226 4.88 -5.36 21.42
N ILE A 227 5.67 -4.68 20.60
CA ILE A 227 5.76 -4.94 19.17
C ILE A 227 6.26 -6.36 18.94
N GLN A 228 5.51 -7.11 18.16
CA GLN A 228 5.86 -8.43 17.66
C GLN A 228 6.06 -8.37 16.14
N GLU A 229 6.88 -9.27 15.65
CA GLU A 229 7.13 -9.48 14.24
C GLU A 229 6.84 -10.93 13.86
N PHE A 230 6.20 -11.10 12.71
CA PHE A 230 6.14 -12.36 12.00
C PHE A 230 6.59 -12.14 10.56
N TYR A 231 7.57 -12.90 10.07
CA TYR A 231 7.95 -12.84 8.67
C TYR A 231 7.96 -14.23 8.04
N PHE A 232 7.83 -14.26 6.72
CA PHE A 232 8.01 -15.46 5.93
C PHE A 232 8.53 -15.12 4.54
N ARG A 233 9.10 -16.12 3.88
CA ARG A 233 9.60 -16.01 2.49
C ARG A 233 8.55 -16.61 1.57
N GLU A 234 8.31 -16.01 0.42
CA GLU A 234 7.25 -16.49 -0.48
C GLU A 234 7.41 -17.97 -0.90
N GLN A 235 8.65 -18.45 -1.00
CA GLN A 235 8.95 -19.85 -1.32
C GLN A 235 8.68 -20.82 -0.15
N ASP A 236 8.60 -20.30 1.07
CA ASP A 236 8.36 -21.09 2.28
C ASP A 236 6.85 -21.13 2.56
N LEU A 237 6.36 -22.26 3.06
CA LEU A 237 5.01 -22.30 3.61
C LEU A 237 4.99 -21.46 4.91
N PRO A 238 4.05 -20.50 5.06
CA PRO A 238 3.94 -19.77 6.31
C PRO A 238 3.62 -20.76 7.43
N SER A 239 4.54 -20.89 8.38
CA SER A 239 4.39 -21.77 9.53
C SER A 239 4.41 -20.92 10.80
N PRO A 240 3.55 -21.18 11.81
CA PRO A 240 3.62 -20.54 13.11
C PRO A 240 4.99 -20.64 13.78
N SER A 241 5.79 -21.65 13.41
CA SER A 241 7.16 -21.85 13.90
C SER A 241 8.20 -20.89 13.30
N ALA A 242 7.81 -20.01 12.36
CA ALA A 242 8.71 -19.06 11.70
C ALA A 242 8.96 -17.77 12.50
N GLN A 243 8.46 -17.69 13.75
CA GLN A 243 8.75 -16.56 14.64
C GLN A 243 10.26 -16.43 14.87
N THR A 244 10.88 -15.39 14.32
CA THR A 244 12.20 -14.97 14.80
C THR A 244 12.25 -13.46 14.92
N PHE A 245 12.99 -12.99 15.93
CA PHE A 245 13.29 -11.58 16.17
C PHE A 245 14.40 -11.04 15.23
N ASN A 246 14.68 -11.72 14.11
CA ASN A 246 15.73 -11.36 13.15
C ASN A 246 15.14 -10.76 11.85
N GLY A 247 14.03 -10.03 11.93
CA GLY A 247 13.56 -9.20 10.82
C GLY A 247 14.54 -8.09 10.47
N SER A 248 14.40 -7.52 9.28
CA SER A 248 15.30 -6.48 8.79
C SER A 248 14.62 -5.15 8.44
N GLY A 249 13.36 -4.96 8.83
CA GLY A 249 12.63 -3.70 8.63
C GLY A 249 13.05 -2.54 9.53
N ILE A 250 12.58 -1.34 9.17
CA ILE A 250 12.44 -0.23 10.12
C ILE A 250 10.95 0.00 10.31
N MET A 251 10.56 0.16 11.56
CA MET A 251 9.20 0.39 11.98
C MET A 251 9.14 1.67 12.77
N SER A 252 8.07 2.43 12.59
CA SER A 252 7.73 3.47 13.53
C SER A 252 6.55 3.07 14.39
N SER A 253 6.68 3.35 15.67
CA SER A 253 5.63 3.15 16.66
C SER A 253 5.58 4.35 17.60
N LYS A 254 4.52 4.41 18.38
CA LYS A 254 4.32 5.43 19.39
C LYS A 254 4.59 4.84 20.78
N ASP A 255 5.23 5.62 21.66
CA ASP A 255 5.45 5.23 23.04
C ASP A 255 4.47 5.90 24.02
N ASP A 256 4.56 5.52 25.30
CA ASP A 256 3.72 6.05 26.39
C ASP A 256 3.93 7.56 26.66
N SER A 257 4.97 8.18 26.10
CA SER A 257 5.29 9.61 26.25
C SER A 257 4.73 10.47 25.12
N ASP A 258 3.85 9.88 24.32
CA ASP A 258 3.28 10.44 23.11
C ASP A 258 4.28 10.69 21.96
N GLN A 259 5.51 10.17 22.07
CA GLN A 259 6.57 10.36 21.08
C GLN A 259 6.66 9.20 20.10
N MET A 260 7.05 9.51 18.87
CA MET A 260 7.37 8.51 17.88
C MET A 260 8.75 7.90 18.13
N LYS A 261 8.84 6.59 17.98
CA LYS A 261 10.09 5.84 17.97
C LYS A 261 10.22 5.08 16.68
N GLU A 262 11.40 5.16 16.09
CA GLU A 262 11.81 4.27 15.01
C GLU A 262 12.59 3.10 15.60
N ALA A 263 12.05 1.89 15.45
CA ALA A 263 12.78 0.65 15.69
C ALA A 263 13.42 0.21 14.38
N TYR A 264 14.71 -0.06 14.39
CA TYR A 264 15.45 -0.46 13.20
C TYR A 264 16.41 -1.59 13.48
N TYR A 265 16.54 -2.49 12.51
CA TYR A 265 17.44 -3.62 12.63
C TYR A 265 18.85 -3.28 12.13
N VAL A 266 19.82 -3.25 13.05
CA VAL A 266 21.23 -2.97 12.75
C VAL A 266 22.12 -3.99 13.45
N ASN A 267 23.15 -4.49 12.75
CA ASN A 267 24.12 -5.46 13.30
C ASN A 267 23.48 -6.71 13.95
N LEU A 268 22.41 -7.22 13.34
CA LEU A 268 21.63 -8.36 13.84
C LEU A 268 20.92 -8.10 15.19
N THR A 269 20.70 -6.85 15.54
CA THR A 269 20.01 -6.43 16.75
C THR A 269 19.01 -5.33 16.45
N TRP A 270 17.86 -5.36 17.11
CA TRP A 270 16.92 -4.24 17.09
C TRP A 270 17.49 -3.09 17.92
N ALA A 271 17.62 -1.93 17.31
CA ALA A 271 17.89 -0.66 17.95
C ALA A 271 16.63 0.21 17.88
N GLN A 272 16.56 1.21 18.75
CA GLN A 272 15.50 2.22 18.74
C GLN A 272 16.12 3.61 18.75
N SER A 273 15.57 4.51 17.95
CA SER A 273 15.85 5.94 18.01
C SER A 273 14.56 6.70 18.26
N GLU A 274 14.63 7.68 19.17
CA GLU A 274 13.57 8.66 19.32
C GLU A 274 13.52 9.55 18.07
N VAL A 275 12.33 9.64 17.50
CA VAL A 275 12.03 10.53 16.38
C VAL A 275 11.21 11.64 17.00
N VAL A 276 11.78 12.85 17.08
CA VAL A 276 11.21 13.98 17.83
C VAL A 276 9.99 14.56 17.08
N LEU A 277 8.95 13.74 16.92
CA LEU A 277 7.69 14.05 16.27
C LEU A 277 6.59 14.00 17.32
N GLU A 278 5.88 15.11 17.45
CA GLU A 278 4.76 15.28 18.38
C GLU A 278 3.47 14.79 17.70
N CYS A 279 3.10 13.53 17.95
CA CYS A 279 1.92 12.91 17.37
C CYS A 279 0.75 12.93 18.35
N GLN A 280 -0.47 13.08 17.85
CA GLN A 280 -1.68 12.91 18.65
C GLN A 280 -1.74 11.51 19.27
N ASN A 281 -2.20 11.38 20.51
CA ASN A 281 -2.47 10.06 21.09
C ASN A 281 -3.44 9.27 20.21
N SER A 282 -3.12 8.00 19.96
CA SER A 282 -3.87 7.12 19.05
C SER A 282 -3.95 7.60 17.60
N SER A 283 -3.04 8.49 17.16
CA SER A 283 -2.96 8.87 15.76
C SER A 283 -2.72 7.63 14.91
N ALA A 284 -3.46 7.51 13.81
CA ALA A 284 -3.03 6.67 12.72
C ALA A 284 -1.75 7.25 12.11
N PHE A 285 -0.95 6.38 11.54
CA PHE A 285 0.39 6.66 11.08
C PHE A 285 0.54 6.04 9.71
N VAL A 286 1.29 6.63 8.79
CA VAL A 286 1.59 6.05 7.47
C VAL A 286 3.03 6.38 7.04
N GLU A 287 3.76 5.38 6.57
CA GLU A 287 5.04 5.57 5.89
C GLU A 287 4.92 5.24 4.41
N VAL A 288 5.31 6.18 3.56
CA VAL A 288 5.38 5.96 2.11
C VAL A 288 6.69 6.52 1.54
N PRO A 289 7.24 5.96 0.47
CA PRO A 289 8.46 6.49 -0.14
C PRO A 289 8.35 7.94 -0.61
N TYR A 290 9.39 8.73 -0.36
CA TYR A 290 9.45 10.13 -0.80
C TYR A 290 9.73 10.28 -2.30
N SER A 291 10.69 9.52 -2.81
CA SER A 291 11.02 9.42 -4.23
C SER A 291 11.44 7.99 -4.57
N VAL A 292 11.50 7.66 -5.87
CA VAL A 292 11.95 6.33 -6.31
C VAL A 292 13.34 6.00 -5.77
N THR A 293 14.28 6.96 -5.82
CA THR A 293 15.63 6.79 -5.30
C THR A 293 15.68 6.89 -3.79
N ALA A 294 15.03 7.87 -3.18
CA ALA A 294 15.07 8.05 -1.73
C ALA A 294 14.54 6.80 -1.03
N GLY A 295 13.44 6.21 -1.51
CA GLY A 295 12.90 4.98 -0.96
C GLY A 295 13.86 3.78 -0.99
N ARG A 296 14.81 3.74 -1.94
CA ARG A 296 15.88 2.71 -1.96
C ARG A 296 16.90 2.90 -0.83
N PHE A 297 17.03 4.13 -0.32
CA PHE A 297 17.97 4.51 0.73
C PHE A 297 17.25 4.89 2.04
N GLY A 298 15.99 4.44 2.21
CA GLY A 298 15.20 4.68 3.41
C GLY A 298 14.68 6.11 3.57
N GLY A 299 14.62 6.87 2.47
CA GLY A 299 13.94 8.15 2.41
C GLY A 299 12.44 7.99 2.18
N GLU A 300 11.66 8.65 3.02
CA GLU A 300 10.23 8.44 3.15
C GLU A 300 9.51 9.72 3.56
N LYS A 301 8.20 9.70 3.31
CA LYS A 301 7.22 10.61 3.89
C LYS A 301 6.58 9.88 5.07
N ILE A 302 6.62 10.52 6.21
CA ILE A 302 5.92 10.15 7.42
C ILE A 302 4.66 11.01 7.52
N ILE A 303 3.51 10.36 7.58
CA ILE A 303 2.19 10.99 7.57
C ILE A 303 1.49 10.67 8.88
N TYR A 304 1.07 11.69 9.62
CA TYR A 304 0.49 11.52 10.94
C TYR A 304 -0.40 12.70 11.35
N GLN A 305 -1.19 12.54 12.41
CA GLN A 305 -2.00 13.61 13.00
C GLN A 305 -1.31 14.19 14.24
N GLN A 306 -1.27 15.52 14.36
CA GLN A 306 -0.82 16.25 15.56
C GLN A 306 -1.97 16.50 16.53
N ASP A 307 -1.66 16.86 17.78
CA ASP A 307 -2.63 17.17 18.85
C ASP A 307 -3.64 18.27 18.48
N ASP A 308 -3.26 19.20 17.60
CA ASP A 308 -4.14 20.23 17.08
C ASP A 308 -5.02 19.75 15.91
N GLN A 309 -5.12 18.43 15.74
CA GLN A 309 -5.91 17.73 14.72
C GLN A 309 -5.44 17.98 13.29
N LYS A 310 -4.25 18.52 13.06
CA LYS A 310 -3.70 18.68 11.72
C LYS A 310 -3.00 17.42 11.23
N LEU A 311 -3.21 17.10 9.95
CA LEU A 311 -2.39 16.19 9.18
C LEU A 311 -1.05 16.87 8.91
N LEU A 312 0.03 16.20 9.33
CA LEU A 312 1.41 16.56 9.04
C LEU A 312 2.01 15.51 8.12
N ILE A 313 2.88 16.00 7.25
CA ILE A 313 3.65 15.17 6.32
C ILE A 313 5.07 15.65 6.44
N GLU A 314 5.93 14.76 6.89
CA GLU A 314 7.33 15.04 7.14
C GLU A 314 8.20 14.14 6.28
N GLU A 315 9.21 14.72 5.65
CA GLU A 315 9.94 14.06 4.57
C GLU A 315 11.44 14.05 4.86
N ARG A 316 12.09 12.94 4.55
CA ARG A 316 13.55 12.79 4.59
C ARG A 316 14.06 12.06 3.36
N ASN A 317 15.27 12.40 2.87
CA ASN A 317 15.82 11.74 1.67
C ASN A 317 16.47 10.39 1.98
N ASN A 318 16.89 10.18 3.22
CA ASN A 318 17.46 8.93 3.74
C ASN A 318 17.23 8.88 5.26
N SER A 319 17.52 7.74 5.89
CA SER A 319 17.28 7.52 7.32
C SER A 319 18.08 8.42 8.28
N THR A 320 19.16 9.04 7.81
CA THR A 320 20.02 9.92 8.63
C THR A 320 19.70 11.41 8.46
N ASP A 321 18.92 11.76 7.43
CA ASP A 321 18.49 13.12 7.19
C ASP A 321 17.46 13.56 8.24
N LYS A 322 17.45 14.86 8.54
CA LYS A 322 16.37 15.46 9.32
C LYS A 322 15.10 15.53 8.48
N PHE A 323 13.97 15.31 9.15
CA PHE A 323 12.66 15.57 8.57
C PHE A 323 12.48 17.05 8.23
N ASN A 324 11.82 17.30 7.11
CA ASN A 324 11.35 18.61 6.70
C ASN A 324 9.83 18.56 6.48
N VAL A 325 9.13 19.62 6.85
CA VAL A 325 7.67 19.71 6.70
C VAL A 325 7.30 19.85 5.22
N GLY A 326 6.54 18.90 4.69
CA GLY A 326 6.21 18.77 3.26
C GLY A 326 4.79 19.19 2.87
N ALA A 327 3.87 19.47 3.81
CA ALA A 327 2.44 19.65 3.47
C ALA A 327 1.73 20.81 4.21
N PRO A 328 0.63 21.35 3.62
CA PRO A 328 -0.24 22.32 4.28
C PRO A 328 -1.09 21.67 5.37
N SER A 329 -1.49 22.46 6.37
CA SER A 329 -2.34 22.00 7.47
C SER A 329 -3.74 21.62 7.00
N ILE A 330 -4.04 20.32 6.99
CA ILE A 330 -5.39 19.79 6.76
C ILE A 330 -5.94 19.32 8.09
N THR A 331 -7.11 19.80 8.49
CA THR A 331 -7.73 19.37 9.75
C THR A 331 -8.44 18.04 9.57
N LEU A 332 -8.05 17.05 10.36
CA LEU A 332 -8.66 15.73 10.45
C LEU A 332 -9.44 15.62 11.77
N PRO A 333 -10.53 14.83 11.83
CA PRO A 333 -11.10 14.43 13.12
C PRO A 333 -10.05 13.75 13.99
N ALA A 334 -10.13 13.93 15.31
CA ALA A 334 -9.27 13.22 16.24
C ALA A 334 -9.30 11.70 16.00
N ASN A 335 -8.11 11.09 15.89
CA ASN A 335 -7.92 9.65 15.66
C ASN A 335 -8.57 9.18 14.35
N ALA A 336 -8.59 10.03 13.33
CA ALA A 336 -9.09 9.66 12.01
C ALA A 336 -8.26 8.51 11.45
N ALA A 337 -8.93 7.45 11.02
CA ALA A 337 -8.30 6.39 10.26
C ALA A 337 -7.73 6.98 8.96
N MET A 338 -6.49 6.61 8.63
CA MET A 338 -5.82 7.03 7.42
C MET A 338 -4.99 5.89 6.86
N GLY A 339 -4.84 5.87 5.54
CA GLY A 339 -3.89 5.04 4.82
C GLY A 339 -3.39 5.81 3.61
N ALA A 340 -2.17 5.55 3.17
CA ALA A 340 -1.59 6.24 2.02
C ALA A 340 -0.86 5.28 1.09
N PHE A 341 -0.78 5.68 -0.18
CA PHE A 341 0.07 5.01 -1.14
C PHE A 341 0.78 6.03 -2.02
N THR A 342 1.86 5.58 -2.65
CA THR A 342 2.60 6.36 -3.62
C THR A 342 2.75 5.66 -4.96
N VAL A 343 2.70 6.44 -6.05
CA VAL A 343 2.95 5.96 -7.42
C VAL A 343 4.02 6.86 -8.04
N PRO A 344 5.04 6.32 -8.73
CA PRO A 344 6.00 7.15 -9.44
C PRO A 344 5.30 8.08 -10.44
N ARG A 345 5.71 9.34 -10.51
CA ARG A 345 5.17 10.30 -11.47
C ARG A 345 5.63 10.00 -12.90
N ASP A 346 6.89 9.59 -13.03
CA ASP A 346 7.53 9.27 -14.31
C ASP A 346 8.21 7.89 -14.22
N SER A 347 7.79 6.94 -15.06
CA SER A 347 8.37 5.58 -15.11
C SER A 347 9.85 5.55 -15.48
N ASP A 348 10.32 6.60 -16.15
CA ASP A 348 11.61 6.60 -16.86
C ASP A 348 12.73 7.27 -16.07
N THR A 349 12.43 7.79 -14.87
CA THR A 349 13.43 8.49 -14.05
C THR A 349 13.70 7.73 -12.76
N SER A 350 14.96 7.32 -12.58
CA SER A 350 15.41 6.68 -11.34
C SER A 350 15.22 7.58 -10.11
N ASN A 351 15.23 8.90 -10.30
CA ASN A 351 15.01 9.92 -9.25
C ASN A 351 13.61 10.55 -9.31
N GLY A 352 12.63 9.90 -9.94
CA GLY A 352 11.30 10.46 -10.13
C GLY A 352 10.62 10.83 -8.80
N ALA A 353 9.92 11.96 -8.81
CA ALA A 353 9.00 12.31 -7.74
C ALA A 353 7.88 11.26 -7.63
N MET A 354 7.35 11.08 -6.43
CA MET A 354 6.22 10.20 -6.18
C MET A 354 4.94 11.03 -6.09
N ASN A 355 3.89 10.59 -6.76
CA ASN A 355 2.54 11.05 -6.49
C ASN A 355 2.08 10.37 -5.19
N THR A 356 1.64 11.16 -4.22
CA THR A 356 1.22 10.67 -2.89
C THR A 356 -0.28 10.85 -2.74
N TYR A 357 -0.97 9.80 -2.32
CA TYR A 357 -2.42 9.79 -2.11
C TYR A 357 -2.73 9.27 -0.70
N ILE A 358 -3.54 10.01 0.04
CA ILE A 358 -3.90 9.74 1.43
C ILE A 358 -5.42 9.64 1.49
N LEU A 359 -5.91 8.49 1.90
CA LEU A 359 -7.32 8.23 2.12
C LEU A 359 -7.59 8.28 3.62
N TRP A 360 -8.57 9.08 4.05
CA TRP A 360 -8.87 9.26 5.47
C TRP A 360 -10.38 9.43 5.73
N GLN A 361 -10.83 9.14 6.95
CA GLN A 361 -12.24 9.29 7.36
C GLN A 361 -12.50 10.64 8.01
N ASP A 362 -13.54 11.35 7.53
CA ASP A 362 -14.01 12.57 8.16
C ASP A 362 -14.94 12.31 9.37
N SER A 363 -15.40 13.39 10.01
CA SER A 363 -16.23 13.33 11.23
C SER A 363 -17.61 12.68 11.01
N THR A 364 -18.05 12.57 9.75
CA THR A 364 -19.29 11.89 9.37
C THR A 364 -19.06 10.40 9.06
N GLY A 365 -17.80 9.97 9.01
CA GLY A 365 -17.39 8.63 8.57
C GLY A 365 -17.23 8.52 7.05
N ALA A 366 -17.39 9.61 6.29
CA ALA A 366 -17.19 9.59 4.85
C ALA A 366 -15.69 9.63 4.51
N LEU A 367 -15.33 8.97 3.41
CA LEU A 367 -13.96 8.95 2.92
C LEU A 367 -13.61 10.25 2.17
N GLN A 368 -12.52 10.86 2.59
CA GLN A 368 -11.87 11.99 1.95
C GLN A 368 -10.52 11.54 1.38
N MET A 369 -10.08 12.19 0.30
CA MET A 369 -8.77 11.99 -0.28
C MET A 369 -7.99 13.29 -0.22
N THR A 370 -6.76 13.21 0.26
CA THR A 370 -5.75 14.26 0.18
C THR A 370 -4.61 13.76 -0.69
N TRP A 371 -4.14 14.54 -1.65
CA TRP A 371 -3.10 14.08 -2.57
C TRP A 371 -2.20 15.19 -3.10
N GLU A 372 -1.03 14.78 -3.56
CA GLU A 372 -0.04 15.56 -4.29
C GLU A 372 0.44 14.72 -5.47
N ASP A 373 0.01 15.07 -6.68
CA ASP A 373 0.27 14.36 -7.94
C ASP A 373 0.94 15.24 -9.01
N ASP A 374 1.22 16.50 -8.69
CA ASP A 374 1.99 17.44 -9.50
C ASP A 374 2.65 18.52 -8.60
N ASP A 375 3.27 19.53 -9.21
CA ASP A 375 3.97 20.61 -8.50
C ASP A 375 3.04 21.78 -8.09
N THR A 376 1.71 21.63 -8.23
CA THR A 376 0.73 22.64 -7.79
C THR A 376 0.42 22.54 -6.30
N GLY A 377 0.93 21.50 -5.64
CA GLY A 377 0.82 21.26 -4.21
C GLY A 377 -0.35 20.36 -3.84
N TRP A 378 -0.59 20.26 -2.53
CA TRP A 378 -1.58 19.36 -1.95
C TRP A 378 -3.02 19.81 -2.19
N ARG A 379 -3.88 18.85 -2.50
CA ARG A 379 -5.33 19.02 -2.72
C ARG A 379 -6.12 18.06 -1.85
N THR A 380 -7.36 18.43 -1.54
CA THR A 380 -8.31 17.59 -0.80
C THR A 380 -9.68 17.60 -1.48
N SER A 381 -10.31 16.43 -1.56
CA SER A 381 -11.66 16.26 -2.08
C SER A 381 -12.36 15.08 -1.42
N SER A 382 -13.69 15.06 -1.51
CA SER A 382 -14.48 13.89 -1.10
C SER A 382 -14.40 12.81 -2.17
N THR A 383 -14.34 11.56 -1.72
CA THR A 383 -14.37 10.41 -2.63
C THR A 383 -15.79 10.11 -3.11
N PRO A 384 -15.96 9.34 -4.21
CA PRO A 384 -17.27 8.94 -4.68
C PRO A 384 -18.06 8.15 -3.63
N ALA A 385 -19.36 8.44 -3.48
CA ALA A 385 -20.23 7.72 -2.54
C ALA A 385 -20.34 6.20 -2.82
N SER A 386 -19.96 5.76 -4.03
CA SER A 386 -19.90 4.33 -4.38
C SER A 386 -18.88 3.54 -3.56
N LEU A 387 -17.90 4.20 -2.93
CA LEU A 387 -16.94 3.55 -2.03
C LEU A 387 -17.57 3.06 -0.72
N GLY A 388 -18.82 3.47 -0.47
CA GLY A 388 -19.59 3.11 0.72
C GLY A 388 -19.22 3.97 1.93
N ASN A 389 -19.80 3.60 3.08
CA ASN A 389 -19.47 4.18 4.37
C ASN A 389 -18.63 3.16 5.13
N PRO A 390 -17.32 3.40 5.34
CA PRO A 390 -16.51 2.55 6.19
C PRO A 390 -17.13 2.38 7.58
N ASP A 391 -16.90 1.22 8.19
CA ASP A 391 -17.29 0.97 9.56
C ASP A 391 -16.57 1.96 10.49
N LYS A 392 -17.30 2.56 11.43
CA LYS A 392 -16.73 3.59 12.30
C LYS A 392 -15.53 3.04 13.09
N GLY A 393 -14.37 3.68 12.93
CA GLY A 393 -13.13 3.28 13.60
C GLY A 393 -12.39 2.12 12.92
N THR A 394 -12.81 1.69 11.73
CA THR A 394 -12.01 0.76 10.93
C THR A 394 -10.69 1.41 10.49
N GLY A 395 -9.60 0.65 10.53
CA GLY A 395 -8.34 1.07 9.91
C GLY A 395 -8.47 1.15 8.39
N ILE A 396 -7.63 1.98 7.77
CA ILE A 396 -7.48 2.07 6.31
C ILE A 396 -6.06 1.65 5.99
N SER A 397 -5.89 0.62 5.17
CA SER A 397 -4.58 0.16 4.71
C SER A 397 -4.48 0.35 3.22
N CYS A 398 -3.44 1.04 2.75
CA CYS A 398 -3.25 1.31 1.32
C CYS A 398 -1.94 0.68 0.84
N LEU A 399 -1.99 0.13 -0.37
CA LEU A 399 -0.89 -0.62 -0.95
C LEU A 399 0.06 0.32 -1.70
N THR A 400 1.26 0.48 -1.16
CA THR A 400 2.41 0.95 -1.94
C THR A 400 3.14 -0.27 -2.51
N PRO A 401 3.39 -0.34 -3.83
CA PRO A 401 4.22 -1.40 -4.40
C PRO A 401 5.61 -1.39 -3.77
N THR A 402 6.17 -2.57 -3.48
CA THR A 402 7.54 -2.65 -2.97
C THR A 402 8.52 -1.93 -3.87
N LEU A 403 9.43 -1.19 -3.25
CA LEU A 403 10.55 -0.56 -3.94
C LEU A 403 11.71 -1.54 -4.09
N TRP A 404 12.02 -1.95 -5.32
CA TRP A 404 13.16 -2.82 -5.61
C TRP A 404 14.31 -1.97 -6.15
N ALA A 405 15.54 -2.22 -5.70
CA ALA A 405 16.72 -1.46 -6.12
C ALA A 405 17.08 -1.62 -7.60
N VAL A 406 16.62 -2.69 -8.27
CA VAL A 406 17.04 -3.05 -9.64
C VAL A 406 15.99 -2.88 -10.73
N ALA A 407 14.71 -2.77 -10.39
CA ALA A 407 13.65 -2.52 -11.37
C ALA A 407 13.14 -1.09 -11.19
N SER A 408 12.95 -0.37 -12.29
CA SER A 408 12.18 0.88 -12.23
C SER A 408 10.80 0.57 -11.69
N LEU A 409 10.33 1.39 -10.76
CA LEU A 409 8.94 1.31 -10.35
C LEU A 409 8.05 1.62 -11.55
N LEU A 410 7.03 0.80 -11.73
CA LEU A 410 6.04 1.08 -12.74
C LEU A 410 5.22 2.29 -12.29
N SER A 411 5.16 3.31 -13.15
CA SER A 411 4.20 4.41 -13.04
C SER A 411 2.81 3.91 -13.41
N ASP A 412 2.32 2.91 -12.68
CA ASP A 412 1.09 2.17 -12.94
C ASP A 412 0.23 2.10 -11.67
N TYR A 413 -1.08 2.30 -11.85
CA TYR A 413 -2.06 2.38 -10.77
C TYR A 413 -2.75 1.02 -10.48
N GLY A 414 -2.29 -0.09 -11.07
CA GLY A 414 -2.84 -1.43 -10.85
C GLY A 414 -2.79 -1.90 -9.40
N MET A 415 -1.79 -1.41 -8.66
CA MET A 415 -1.57 -1.67 -7.24
C MET A 415 -1.98 -0.51 -6.33
N ALA A 416 -2.51 0.59 -6.87
CA ALA A 416 -3.05 1.71 -6.10
C ALA A 416 -4.39 1.32 -5.45
N ARG A 417 -4.31 0.48 -4.42
CA ARG A 417 -5.46 -0.15 -3.78
C ARG A 417 -5.50 0.17 -2.29
N CYS A 418 -6.70 0.32 -1.75
CA CYS A 418 -6.91 0.49 -0.32
C CYS A 418 -7.96 -0.48 0.20
N TYR A 419 -7.86 -0.78 1.49
CA TYR A 419 -8.63 -1.78 2.20
C TYR A 419 -9.13 -1.23 3.53
N TYR A 420 -10.40 -1.46 3.82
CA TYR A 420 -11.09 -1.04 5.05
C TYR A 420 -12.36 -1.88 5.25
N LEU A 421 -12.99 -1.83 6.42
CA LEU A 421 -14.22 -2.57 6.68
C LEU A 421 -15.46 -1.78 6.22
N VAL A 422 -16.41 -2.49 5.60
CA VAL A 422 -17.78 -2.03 5.30
C VAL A 422 -18.74 -3.14 5.65
N ASP A 423 -19.64 -2.90 6.60
CA ASP A 423 -20.59 -3.89 7.12
C ASP A 423 -19.87 -5.19 7.56
N GLY A 424 -18.72 -5.05 8.23
CA GLY A 424 -17.90 -6.17 8.72
C GLY A 424 -17.12 -6.94 7.64
N ASN A 425 -17.13 -6.48 6.38
CA ASN A 425 -16.39 -7.11 5.28
C ASN A 425 -15.21 -6.23 4.85
N ILE A 426 -14.06 -6.82 4.55
CA ILE A 426 -12.94 -6.07 3.96
C ILE A 426 -13.30 -5.69 2.53
N ARG A 427 -13.50 -4.39 2.32
CA ARG A 427 -13.71 -3.74 1.03
C ARG A 427 -12.36 -3.53 0.34
N GLU A 428 -12.29 -3.82 -0.94
CA GLU A 428 -11.17 -3.48 -1.81
C GLU A 428 -11.60 -2.38 -2.79
N VAL A 429 -10.85 -1.28 -2.79
CA VAL A 429 -11.02 -0.18 -3.75
C VAL A 429 -9.73 0.07 -4.51
N GLN A 430 -9.85 0.59 -5.72
CA GLN A 430 -8.72 0.94 -6.58
C GLN A 430 -8.85 2.36 -7.09
N TYR A 431 -7.74 3.10 -7.07
CA TYR A 431 -7.57 4.35 -7.78
C TYR A 431 -6.91 4.07 -9.13
N ASP A 432 -7.45 4.61 -10.23
CA ASP A 432 -6.93 4.39 -11.58
C ASP A 432 -6.02 5.51 -12.10
N GLY A 433 -5.68 6.48 -11.23
CA GLY A 433 -4.98 7.71 -11.60
C GLY A 433 -5.92 8.90 -11.82
N SER A 434 -7.23 8.70 -11.83
CA SER A 434 -8.22 9.78 -11.96
C SER A 434 -9.47 9.57 -11.10
N ASN A 435 -9.93 8.33 -10.96
CA ASN A 435 -11.15 7.98 -10.25
C ASN A 435 -10.94 6.78 -9.33
N TRP A 436 -11.79 6.71 -8.32
CA TRP A 436 -11.90 5.53 -7.46
C TRP A 436 -13.00 4.60 -7.94
N SER A 437 -12.75 3.30 -7.80
CA SER A 437 -13.71 2.24 -8.07
C SER A 437 -13.70 1.19 -6.97
N VAL A 438 -14.85 0.56 -6.74
CA VAL A 438 -14.96 -0.62 -5.88
C VAL A 438 -14.60 -1.84 -6.71
N ILE A 439 -13.59 -2.59 -6.27
CA ILE A 439 -13.23 -3.87 -6.87
C ILE A 439 -14.13 -4.98 -6.35
N GLY A 440 -14.40 -4.97 -5.04
CA GLY A 440 -15.29 -5.93 -4.40
C GLY A 440 -14.99 -6.08 -2.91
N ASN A 441 -15.48 -7.16 -2.32
CA ASN A 441 -15.07 -7.59 -0.99
C ASN A 441 -14.02 -8.70 -1.12
N VAL A 442 -13.04 -8.70 -0.22
CA VAL A 442 -12.07 -9.80 -0.11
C VAL A 442 -12.82 -11.05 0.34
N GLN A 443 -12.66 -12.15 -0.41
CA GLN A 443 -13.35 -13.42 -0.11
C GLN A 443 -12.64 -14.15 1.02
N LEU A 444 -13.27 -14.21 2.19
CA LEU A 444 -12.77 -14.86 3.40
C LEU A 444 -13.31 -16.29 3.47
N ASN A 445 -12.66 -17.21 2.76
CA ASN A 445 -13.07 -18.62 2.71
C ASN A 445 -12.25 -19.51 3.64
#